data_AF-A0A9E1VJM2-F1
#
_entry.id   AF-A0A9E1VJM2-F1
#
_cell.length_a   1.000
_cell.length_b   1.000
_cell.length_c   1.000
_cell.angle_alpha   90.00
_cell.angle_beta   90.00
_cell.angle_gamma   90.00
#
_symmetry.space_group_name_H-M   'P 1'
#
loop_
_entity.id
_entity.type
_entity.pdbx_description
1 polymer ?
#
loop_
_entity_poly.entity_id
_entity_poly.type
_entity_poly.pdbx_seq_one_letter_code
_entity_poly.pdbx_strand_id
1 'polypeptide(L)'
;LFHSQAGAPFQLLAKNRHWGEDFWIDWVGPQLKVDLNVETWRRGTVPSTEDDDQAHQVQDLLYINLESLGVNYEWHYTKDHAKWATSTEGEWVCVADINRQKSQSKRGGGAICFCNRLLWESLSKIEQFKE
;
A
#
# COMPACT_ATOMS: atom_id res chain seq x y z
N LEU A 1 18.38 -1.98 -6.27
CA LEU A 1 17.50 -3.16 -6.37
C LEU A 1 18.13 -4.30 -5.59
N PHE A 2 17.36 -4.99 -4.75
CA PHE A 2 17.78 -6.21 -4.06
C PHE A 2 17.27 -7.44 -4.82
N HIS A 3 17.85 -8.60 -4.53
CA HIS A 3 17.42 -9.88 -5.11
C HIS A 3 17.33 -10.93 -4.00
N SER A 4 16.32 -11.79 -4.06
CA SER A 4 16.26 -12.99 -3.23
C SER A 4 17.37 -13.98 -3.62
N GLN A 5 17.61 -15.01 -2.81
CA GLN A 5 18.58 -16.06 -3.16
C GLN A 5 18.25 -16.75 -4.49
N ALA A 6 16.97 -16.85 -4.85
CA ALA A 6 16.50 -17.41 -6.12
C ALA A 6 16.45 -16.37 -7.27
N GLY A 7 16.91 -15.14 -7.03
CA GLY A 7 17.02 -14.09 -8.06
C GLY A 7 15.77 -13.22 -8.25
N ALA A 8 14.74 -13.36 -7.41
CA ALA A 8 13.55 -12.51 -7.52
C ALA A 8 13.87 -11.06 -7.09
N PRO A 9 13.66 -10.06 -7.95
CA PRO A 9 13.99 -8.67 -7.65
C PRO A 9 12.98 -8.04 -6.69
N PHE A 10 13.46 -7.18 -5.80
CA PHE A 10 12.60 -6.36 -4.94
C PHE A 10 13.28 -5.03 -4.57
N GLN A 11 12.46 -4.06 -4.17
CA GLN A 11 12.89 -2.75 -3.69
C GLN A 11 12.60 -2.63 -2.19
N LEU A 12 13.52 -2.04 -1.45
CA LEU A 12 13.29 -1.60 -0.07
C LEU A 12 13.23 -0.08 -0.08
N LEU A 13 12.03 0.46 0.12
CA LEU A 13 11.78 1.90 0.16
C LEU A 13 11.60 2.30 1.63
N ALA A 14 12.49 3.14 2.14
CA ALA A 14 12.52 3.47 3.56
C ALA A 14 12.47 4.98 3.78
N LYS A 15 11.83 5.38 4.88
CA LYS A 15 11.88 6.73 5.42
C LYS A 15 12.39 6.70 6.85
N ASN A 16 12.96 7.82 7.29
CA ASN A 16 13.29 8.05 8.68
C ASN A 16 12.26 9.02 9.32
N ARG A 17 12.39 9.25 10.64
CA ARG A 17 11.49 10.11 11.42
C ARG A 17 11.39 11.57 10.95
N HIS A 18 12.33 12.03 10.12
CA HIS A 18 12.44 13.41 9.64
C HIS A 18 11.76 13.62 8.28
N TRP A 19 11.17 12.58 7.66
CA TRP A 19 10.53 12.68 6.34
C TRP A 19 9.38 13.68 6.29
N GLY A 20 8.46 13.65 7.26
CA GLY A 20 7.41 14.64 7.41
C GLY A 20 6.17 14.44 6.54
N GLU A 21 6.30 13.88 5.34
CA GLU A 21 5.21 13.72 4.35
C GLU A 21 4.50 12.35 4.40
N ASP A 22 3.48 12.14 3.55
CA ASP A 22 2.82 10.84 3.39
C ASP A 22 3.81 9.84 2.79
N PHE A 23 3.89 8.65 3.37
CA PHE A 23 4.83 7.64 2.91
C PHE A 23 4.37 6.98 1.59
N TRP A 24 3.07 6.85 1.39
CA TRP A 24 2.52 6.15 0.23
C TRP A 24 2.44 7.07 -0.98
N ILE A 25 1.88 8.27 -0.79
CA ILE A 25 1.75 9.29 -1.84
C ILE A 25 3.11 9.87 -2.21
N ASP A 26 3.87 10.42 -1.25
CA ASP A 26 5.05 11.23 -1.58
C ASP A 26 6.32 10.42 -1.83
N TRP A 27 6.29 9.11 -1.54
CA TRP A 27 7.48 8.26 -1.63
C TRP A 27 7.22 6.99 -2.44
N VAL A 28 6.38 6.07 -1.97
CA VAL A 28 6.25 4.75 -2.61
C VAL A 28 5.72 4.87 -4.05
N GLY A 29 4.62 5.57 -4.29
CA GLY A 29 4.05 5.76 -5.64
C GLY A 29 5.05 6.37 -6.62
N PRO A 30 5.65 7.54 -6.31
CA PRO A 30 6.65 8.21 -7.15
C PRO A 30 7.91 7.38 -7.43
N GLN A 31 8.41 6.62 -6.45
CA GLN A 31 9.58 5.75 -6.67
C GLN A 31 9.27 4.58 -7.62
N LEU A 32 8.05 4.04 -7.55
CA LEU A 32 7.59 2.96 -8.42
C LEU A 32 7.01 3.46 -9.75
N LYS A 33 6.69 4.75 -9.83
CA LYS A 33 6.02 5.43 -10.94
C LYS A 33 4.65 4.85 -11.26
N VAL A 34 3.86 4.58 -10.24
CA VAL A 34 2.51 3.99 -10.34
C VAL A 34 1.57 4.61 -9.32
N ASP A 35 0.29 4.58 -9.63
CA ASP A 35 -0.75 4.83 -8.65
C ASP A 35 -0.95 3.57 -7.78
N LEU A 36 -1.40 3.76 -6.54
CA LEU A 36 -1.48 2.68 -5.55
C LEU A 36 -2.86 2.56 -4.93
N ASN A 37 -3.32 1.32 -4.75
CA ASN A 37 -4.41 0.97 -3.86
C ASN A 37 -3.81 0.50 -2.53
N VAL A 38 -4.19 1.13 -1.43
CA VAL A 38 -3.51 0.98 -0.14
C VAL A 38 -4.46 0.41 0.92
N GLU A 39 -4.14 -0.78 1.41
CA GLU A 39 -4.77 -1.37 2.58
C GLU A 39 -3.93 -1.09 3.82
N THR A 40 -4.44 -0.22 4.69
CA THR A 40 -3.76 0.07 5.96
C THR A 40 -4.73 0.30 7.10
N TRP A 41 -4.27 -0.03 8.31
CA TRP A 41 -5.01 0.31 9.52
C TRP A 41 -5.10 1.83 9.74
N ARG A 42 -6.29 2.43 9.58
CA ARG A 42 -6.49 3.89 9.66
C ARG A 42 -7.55 4.33 10.68
N ARG A 43 -7.32 4.15 11.99
CA ARG A 43 -8.28 4.59 13.04
C ARG A 43 -8.15 6.05 13.50
N GLY A 44 -7.54 6.90 12.69
CA GLY A 44 -7.26 8.29 13.08
C GLY A 44 -7.17 9.18 11.85
N THR A 45 -6.62 10.38 12.02
CA THR A 45 -6.46 11.31 10.90
C THR A 45 -5.50 10.71 9.86
N VAL A 46 -5.97 10.65 8.62
CA VAL A 46 -5.18 10.32 7.43
C VAL A 46 -4.79 11.63 6.72
N PRO A 47 -3.61 11.70 6.06
CA PRO A 47 -3.30 12.75 5.10
C PRO A 47 -4.42 12.90 4.05
N SER A 48 -4.51 14.08 3.42
CA SER A 48 -5.41 14.25 2.28
C SER A 48 -5.06 13.23 1.21
N THR A 49 -6.07 12.59 0.61
CA THR A 49 -5.90 11.76 -0.58
C THR A 49 -5.81 12.60 -1.85
N GLU A 50 -6.31 13.84 -1.79
CA GLU A 50 -6.24 14.83 -2.85
C GLU A 50 -4.97 15.65 -2.66
N ASP A 51 -4.01 15.41 -3.54
CA ASP A 51 -2.88 16.29 -3.75
C ASP A 51 -2.84 16.60 -5.25
N ASP A 52 -3.48 17.72 -5.63
CA ASP A 52 -3.71 18.12 -7.03
C ASP A 52 -2.41 18.33 -7.82
N ASP A 53 -1.27 18.43 -7.13
CA ASP A 53 0.05 18.68 -7.71
C ASP A 53 0.88 17.39 -7.93
N GLN A 54 0.33 16.20 -7.66
CA GLN A 54 1.08 14.94 -7.80
C GLN A 54 0.82 14.16 -9.08
N ALA A 55 1.90 13.60 -9.62
CA ALA A 55 1.88 12.75 -10.81
C ALA A 55 1.25 11.36 -10.57
N HIS A 56 1.12 10.95 -9.30
CA HIS A 56 0.63 9.62 -8.93
C HIS A 56 -0.40 9.70 -7.79
N GLN A 57 -1.43 8.86 -7.88
CA GLN A 57 -2.55 8.85 -6.95
C GLN A 57 -2.49 7.66 -5.98
N VAL A 58 -3.07 7.84 -4.78
CA VAL A 58 -3.19 6.77 -3.78
C VAL A 58 -4.63 6.66 -3.28
N GLN A 59 -5.26 5.53 -3.56
CA GLN A 59 -6.61 5.22 -3.13
C GLN A 59 -6.60 4.32 -1.89
N ASP A 60 -7.34 4.70 -0.85
CA ASP A 60 -7.49 3.87 0.35
C ASP A 60 -8.62 2.85 0.18
N LEU A 61 -8.35 1.58 0.49
CA LEU A 61 -9.39 0.56 0.58
C LEU A 61 -10.28 0.77 1.82
N LEU A 62 -11.53 0.32 1.74
CA LEU A 62 -12.44 0.31 2.89
C LEU A 62 -12.69 -1.10 3.44
N TYR A 63 -12.79 -2.09 2.57
CA TYR A 63 -13.03 -3.47 2.96
C TYR A 63 -12.11 -4.41 2.19
N ILE A 64 -11.83 -5.54 2.83
CA ILE A 64 -11.27 -6.73 2.21
C ILE A 64 -12.34 -7.80 2.21
N ASN A 65 -12.65 -8.35 1.04
CA ASN A 65 -13.62 -9.43 0.87
C ASN A 65 -12.97 -10.61 0.13
N LEU A 66 -12.83 -11.74 0.82
CA LEU A 66 -12.14 -12.93 0.31
C LEU A 66 -13.04 -13.88 -0.49
N GLU A 67 -14.30 -13.53 -0.74
CA GLU A 67 -15.27 -14.41 -1.42
C GLU A 67 -14.77 -14.83 -2.81
N SER A 68 -14.12 -13.92 -3.53
CA SER A 68 -13.51 -14.19 -4.84
C SER A 68 -12.38 -15.22 -4.80
N LEU A 69 -11.83 -15.49 -3.61
CA LEU A 69 -10.83 -16.53 -3.34
C LEU A 69 -11.46 -17.80 -2.73
N GLY A 70 -12.80 -17.89 -2.67
CA GLY A 70 -13.53 -19.03 -2.12
C GLY A 70 -13.63 -19.03 -0.60
N VAL A 71 -13.35 -17.90 0.06
CA VAL A 71 -13.43 -17.76 1.52
C VAL A 71 -14.54 -16.77 1.86
N ASN A 72 -15.63 -17.25 2.48
CA ASN A 72 -16.73 -16.39 2.91
C ASN A 72 -16.37 -15.62 4.19
N TYR A 73 -15.52 -14.61 4.04
CA TYR A 73 -15.09 -13.74 5.13
C TYR A 73 -14.70 -12.37 4.57
N GLU A 74 -15.16 -11.32 5.25
CA GLU A 74 -14.81 -9.95 4.94
C GLU A 74 -14.57 -9.14 6.21
N TRP A 75 -13.80 -8.07 6.08
CA TRP A 75 -13.57 -7.15 7.18
C TRP A 75 -13.31 -5.74 6.71
N HIS A 76 -13.65 -4.79 7.56
CA HIS A 76 -13.36 -3.38 7.37
C HIS A 76 -11.90 -3.07 7.71
N TYR A 77 -11.27 -2.12 7.00
CA TYR A 77 -9.86 -1.73 7.18
C TYR A 77 -9.49 -1.37 8.63
N THR A 78 -10.46 -0.96 9.47
CA THR A 78 -10.21 -0.66 10.90
C THR A 78 -9.97 -1.91 11.74
N LYS A 79 -10.23 -3.10 11.21
CA LYS A 79 -10.09 -4.40 11.90
C LYS A 79 -8.82 -5.15 11.52
N ASP A 80 -8.08 -4.67 10.52
CA ASP A 80 -6.82 -5.24 10.10
C ASP A 80 -5.64 -4.34 10.49
N HIS A 81 -4.54 -4.94 10.93
CA HIS A 81 -3.26 -4.26 11.14
C HIS A 81 -2.38 -4.28 9.90
N ALA A 82 -2.89 -4.85 8.79
CA ALA A 82 -2.30 -4.90 7.47
C ALA A 82 -1.79 -3.53 7.02
N LYS A 83 -0.74 -3.59 6.23
CA LYS A 83 -0.03 -2.46 5.62
C LYS A 83 0.55 -2.96 4.31
N TRP A 84 -0.28 -2.95 3.28
CA TRP A 84 0.14 -3.36 1.96
C TRP A 84 -0.49 -2.45 0.92
N ALA A 85 0.10 -2.49 -0.27
CA ALA A 85 -0.42 -1.78 -1.43
C ALA A 85 -0.23 -2.62 -2.69
N THR A 86 -1.14 -2.43 -3.64
CA THR A 86 -1.02 -2.89 -5.02
C THR A 86 -0.93 -1.68 -5.92
N SER A 87 -0.28 -1.79 -7.08
CA SER A 87 -0.45 -0.77 -8.12
C SER A 87 -1.83 -0.87 -8.76
N THR A 88 -2.40 0.24 -9.20
CA THR A 88 -3.69 0.24 -9.93
C THR A 88 -3.59 -0.51 -11.26
N GLU A 89 -2.43 -0.38 -11.91
CA GLU A 89 -2.05 -1.10 -13.12
C GLU A 89 -0.71 -1.83 -12.92
N GLY A 90 -0.48 -2.92 -13.65
CA GLY A 90 0.76 -3.68 -13.60
C GLY A 90 0.72 -4.79 -12.55
N GLU A 91 1.81 -4.97 -11.80
CA GLU A 91 2.02 -6.17 -10.98
C GLU A 91 2.70 -5.88 -9.64
N TRP A 92 2.77 -4.61 -9.21
CA TRP A 92 3.47 -4.25 -7.98
C TRP A 92 2.66 -4.64 -6.76
N VAL A 93 3.32 -5.30 -5.82
CA VAL A 93 2.84 -5.55 -4.47
C VAL A 93 3.86 -4.98 -3.49
N CYS A 94 3.39 -4.21 -2.52
CA CYS A 94 4.18 -3.65 -1.44
C CYS A 94 3.66 -4.14 -0.09
N VAL A 95 4.55 -4.51 0.82
CA VAL A 95 4.24 -4.81 2.22
C VAL A 95 5.10 -3.91 3.10
N ALA A 96 4.51 -3.27 4.10
CA ALA A 96 5.14 -2.18 4.83
C ALA A 96 5.00 -2.28 6.35
N ASP A 97 5.84 -1.51 7.04
CA ASP A 97 5.81 -1.37 8.49
C ASP A 97 4.94 -0.18 8.94
N ILE A 98 4.62 0.72 8.00
CA ILE A 98 3.95 2.01 8.22
C ILE A 98 2.53 2.02 7.65
N ASN A 99 1.52 2.33 8.48
CA ASN A 99 0.16 2.62 8.00
C ASN A 99 0.04 4.09 7.57
N ARG A 100 -1.09 4.47 6.96
CA ARG A 100 -1.30 5.83 6.45
C ARG A 100 -1.83 6.82 7.51
N GLN A 101 -1.69 6.56 8.80
CA GLN A 101 -2.10 7.54 9.81
C GLN A 101 -1.08 8.69 9.90
N LYS A 102 -1.55 9.94 10.06
CA LYS A 102 -0.67 11.13 10.22
C LYS A 102 0.35 10.96 11.35
N SER A 103 0.01 10.23 12.42
CA SER A 103 0.94 9.95 13.52
C SER A 103 2.18 9.15 13.10
N GLN A 104 2.10 8.40 11.98
CA GLN A 104 3.26 7.69 11.43
C GLN A 104 4.18 8.57 10.58
N SER A 105 3.81 9.82 10.24
CA SER A 105 4.70 10.68 9.46
C SER A 105 6.03 10.95 10.17
N LYS A 106 5.99 10.98 11.51
CA LYS A 106 7.13 11.18 12.41
C LYS A 106 7.85 9.90 12.84
N ARG A 107 7.53 8.76 12.25
CA ARG A 107 8.18 7.47 12.55
C ARG A 107 9.02 7.01 11.37
N GLY A 108 10.14 6.35 11.68
CA GLY A 108 10.88 5.59 10.68
C GLY A 108 10.17 4.28 10.35
N GLY A 109 10.39 3.79 9.14
CA GLY A 109 9.86 2.52 8.63
C GLY A 109 10.04 2.41 7.12
N GLY A 110 9.59 1.31 6.53
CA GLY A 110 9.69 1.13 5.09
C GLY A 110 8.66 0.18 4.51
N ALA A 111 8.83 -0.08 3.22
CA ALA A 111 8.09 -1.04 2.42
C ALA A 111 9.04 -1.88 1.57
N ILE A 112 8.74 -3.18 1.49
CA ILE A 112 9.30 -4.06 0.48
C ILE A 112 8.31 -4.11 -0.67
N CYS A 113 8.75 -3.74 -1.87
CA CYS A 113 7.94 -3.73 -3.08
C CYS A 113 8.54 -4.63 -4.16
N PHE A 114 7.72 -5.47 -4.78
CA PHE A 114 8.14 -6.43 -5.79
C PHE A 114 7.02 -6.66 -6.81
N CYS A 115 7.38 -7.11 -8.01
CA CYS A 115 6.39 -7.50 -9.02
C CYS A 115 6.01 -8.96 -8.83
N ASN A 116 4.72 -9.25 -8.64
CA ASN A 116 4.21 -10.61 -8.64
C ASN A 116 2.78 -10.62 -9.16
N ARG A 117 2.61 -11.00 -10.42
CA ARG A 117 1.32 -11.03 -11.10
C ARG A 117 0.24 -11.79 -10.34
N LEU A 118 0.53 -13.00 -9.90
CA LEU A 118 -0.47 -13.87 -9.27
C LEU A 118 -0.95 -13.28 -7.95
N LEU A 119 -0.01 -12.79 -7.12
CA LEU A 119 -0.35 -12.17 -5.85
C LEU A 119 -1.09 -10.85 -6.06
N TRP A 120 -0.64 -10.03 -7.00
CA TRP A 120 -1.31 -8.79 -7.37
C TRP A 120 -2.76 -9.06 -7.83
N GLU A 121 -2.97 -9.99 -8.77
CA GLU A 121 -4.32 -10.37 -9.24
C GLU A 121 -5.20 -10.91 -8.10
N SER A 122 -4.64 -11.67 -7.17
CA SER A 122 -5.39 -12.18 -6.00
C SER A 122 -5.77 -11.06 -5.03
N LEU A 123 -4.86 -10.11 -4.77
CA LEU A 123 -5.12 -8.97 -3.90
C LEU A 123 -6.13 -8.01 -4.55
N SER A 124 -5.94 -7.64 -5.82
CA SER A 124 -6.86 -6.73 -6.52
C SER A 124 -8.32 -7.23 -6.58
N LYS A 125 -8.54 -8.55 -6.56
CA LYS A 125 -9.89 -9.15 -6.54
C LYS A 125 -10.60 -9.10 -5.19
N ILE A 126 -9.88 -8.78 -4.11
CA ILE A 126 -10.44 -8.70 -2.76
C ILE A 126 -10.56 -7.26 -2.26
N GLU A 127 -10.09 -6.28 -3.05
CA GLU A 127 -10.13 -4.85 -2.75
C GLU A 127 -11.55 -4.29 -2.93
N GLN A 128 -12.04 -3.59 -1.91
CA GLN A 128 -13.29 -2.83 -2.03
C GLN A 128 -13.08 -1.37 -1.62
N PHE A 129 -13.42 -0.48 -2.54
CA PHE A 129 -13.41 0.97 -2.38
C PHE A 129 -14.81 1.46 -2.02
N LYS A 130 -14.94 2.71 -1.57
CA LYS A 130 -16.26 3.31 -1.37
C LYS A 130 -16.98 3.46 -2.72
N GLU A 131 -18.27 3.17 -2.76
CA GLU A 131 -19.19 3.70 -3.78
C GLU A 131 -19.36 5.22 -3.62
#